data_AF-A0A8H6HBP7-F1
#
_entry.id   AF-A0A8H6HBP7-F1
#
_cell.length_a   1.000
_cell.length_b   1.000
_cell.length_c   1.000
_cell.angle_alpha   90.00
_cell.angle_beta   90.00
_cell.angle_gamma   90.00
#
_symmetry.space_group_name_H-M   'P 1'
#
loop_
_entity.id
_entity.type
_entity.pdbx_description
1 polymer ?
#
loop_
_entity_poly.entity_id
_entity_poly.type
_entity_poly.pdbx_seq_one_letter_code
_entity_poly.pdbx_strand_id
1 'polypeptide(L)'
;MPHHVQDSHLYYANARFHHNAPRSLHRPTDNKDSFIRMKCLLKSQLAQAQIPNMPAGFPLHYVADGHGSAFLSEGPYEFQQEMPLSSYGEFKHTQTAVISFSDPFSAKRSGKDHGKYVWRVSLPTFEPTQFSDVRVVSAEVQVDMAVMRSPFGERIRQDPRIISKALATSLEYGLKINIAIADYHLTTHFRGVSCGTSSGDIIYIGTTNDGDQQILNILDRRGYHAKFASTPSRSCP
;
A
#
# COMPACT_ATOMS: atom_id res chain seq x y z
N MET A 1 -5.03 -26.91 89.23
CA MET A 1 -5.74 -25.99 88.33
C MET A 1 -4.88 -25.80 87.07
N PRO A 2 -5.49 -25.85 85.88
CA PRO A 2 -4.98 -26.58 84.71
C PRO A 2 -4.71 -25.67 83.49
N HIS A 3 -4.43 -26.31 82.35
CA HIS A 3 -4.36 -25.84 80.95
C HIS A 3 -2.92 -25.53 80.47
N HIS A 4 -2.26 -26.38 79.67
CA HIS A 4 -2.59 -26.91 78.34
C HIS A 4 -2.80 -25.79 77.32
N VAL A 5 -1.85 -25.60 76.40
CA VAL A 5 -2.10 -25.47 74.95
C VAL A 5 -0.86 -25.93 74.18
N GLN A 6 -1.04 -26.91 73.30
CA GLN A 6 -0.10 -27.37 72.28
C GLN A 6 -0.13 -26.41 71.08
N ASP A 7 1.04 -25.99 70.61
CA ASP A 7 1.16 -25.34 69.30
C ASP A 7 1.07 -26.39 68.19
N SER A 8 -0.06 -26.39 67.48
CA SER A 8 -0.33 -27.20 66.29
C SER A 8 -0.81 -26.27 65.18
N HIS A 9 0.11 -25.61 64.48
CA HIS A 9 -0.24 -24.86 63.28
C HIS A 9 0.18 -25.60 62.00
N LEU A 10 -0.87 -26.13 61.38
CA LEU A 10 -1.01 -26.75 60.08
C LEU A 10 -0.22 -26.05 58.97
N TYR A 11 0.61 -26.82 58.27
CA TYR A 11 1.11 -26.48 56.93
C TYR A 11 -0.05 -26.52 55.93
N TYR A 12 -0.51 -25.35 55.47
CA TYR A 12 -1.36 -25.26 54.27
C TYR A 12 -0.46 -25.39 53.03
N ALA A 13 -0.47 -26.57 52.43
CA ALA A 13 0.08 -26.81 51.10
C ALA A 13 -0.83 -26.13 50.06
N ASN A 14 -0.43 -24.94 49.60
CA ASN A 14 -1.02 -24.30 48.43
C ASN A 14 -0.64 -25.09 47.16
N ALA A 15 -1.48 -26.04 46.77
CA ALA A 15 -1.44 -26.67 45.46
C ALA A 15 -1.79 -25.61 44.40
N ARG A 16 -0.77 -24.94 43.85
CA ARG A 16 -0.89 -24.12 42.65
C ARG A 16 -1.24 -25.04 41.49
N PHE A 17 -2.53 -25.10 41.15
CA PHE A 17 -2.97 -25.62 39.87
C PHE A 17 -2.39 -24.72 38.78
N HIS A 18 -1.28 -25.13 38.19
CA HIS A 18 -0.85 -24.64 36.89
C HIS A 18 -1.92 -25.06 35.88
N HIS A 19 -2.91 -24.19 35.69
CA HIS A 19 -3.72 -24.20 34.48
C HIS A 19 -2.76 -23.96 33.31
N ASN A 20 -2.29 -25.06 32.73
CA ASN A 20 -1.73 -25.06 31.39
C ASN A 20 -2.84 -24.59 30.47
N ALA A 21 -2.91 -23.28 30.26
CA ALA A 21 -3.71 -22.71 29.19
C ALA A 21 -3.32 -23.47 27.91
N PRO A 22 -4.28 -24.03 27.16
CA PRO A 22 -3.96 -24.71 25.92
C PRO A 22 -3.19 -23.71 25.07
N ARG A 23 -1.93 -24.02 24.77
CA ARG A 23 -1.17 -23.30 23.75
C ARG A 23 -1.98 -23.43 22.48
N SER A 24 -2.75 -22.39 22.17
CA SER A 24 -3.49 -22.26 20.94
C SER A 24 -2.47 -22.48 19.82
N LEU A 25 -2.53 -23.66 19.21
CA LEU A 25 -1.84 -23.98 17.99
C LEU A 25 -2.43 -23.06 16.91
N HIS A 26 -1.91 -21.84 16.85
CA HIS A 26 -2.18 -20.90 15.78
C HIS A 26 -1.73 -21.58 14.49
N ARG A 27 -2.71 -22.06 13.71
CA ARG A 27 -2.47 -22.75 12.46
C ARG A 27 -1.84 -21.77 11.47
N PRO A 28 -0.71 -22.12 10.82
CA PRO A 28 -0.07 -21.28 9.80
C PRO A 28 -0.97 -20.88 8.62
N THR A 29 -2.11 -21.55 8.43
CA THR A 29 -3.10 -21.23 7.38
C THR A 29 -3.77 -19.87 7.60
N ASP A 30 -3.91 -19.40 8.84
CA ASP A 30 -4.59 -18.13 9.16
C ASP A 30 -3.84 -16.90 8.63
N ASN A 31 -2.51 -16.98 8.55
CA ASN A 31 -1.66 -15.87 8.14
C ASN A 31 -1.78 -15.54 6.64
N LYS A 32 -1.82 -16.58 5.78
CA LYS A 32 -2.00 -16.39 4.33
C LYS A 32 -3.38 -15.84 4.02
N ASP A 33 -4.40 -16.35 4.69
CA ASP A 33 -5.78 -15.88 4.53
C ASP A 33 -5.92 -14.43 5.01
N SER A 34 -5.27 -14.07 6.13
CA SER A 34 -5.19 -12.70 6.63
C SER A 34 -4.55 -11.76 5.61
N PHE A 35 -3.44 -12.14 4.98
CA PHE A 35 -2.81 -11.35 3.92
C PHE A 35 -3.73 -11.13 2.72
N ILE A 36 -4.39 -12.19 2.24
CA ILE A 36 -5.33 -12.10 1.11
C ILE A 36 -6.49 -11.18 1.45
N ARG A 37 -7.03 -11.27 2.67
CA ARG A 37 -8.11 -10.39 3.16
C ARG A 37 -7.67 -8.94 3.23
N MET A 38 -6.48 -8.66 3.77
CA MET A 38 -5.90 -7.30 3.77
C MET A 38 -5.82 -6.74 2.37
N LYS A 39 -5.24 -7.50 1.42
CA LYS A 39 -5.13 -7.08 0.02
C LYS A 39 -6.51 -6.77 -0.58
N CYS A 40 -7.50 -7.62 -0.32
CA CYS A 40 -8.86 -7.44 -0.84
C CYS A 40 -9.53 -6.19 -0.28
N LEU A 41 -9.50 -6.01 1.05
CA LEU A 41 -10.07 -4.85 1.73
C LEU A 41 -9.41 -3.55 1.27
N LEU A 42 -8.08 -3.51 1.27
CA LEU A 42 -7.33 -2.33 0.87
C LEU A 42 -7.54 -2.01 -0.62
N LYS A 43 -7.61 -3.03 -1.50
CA LYS A 43 -7.96 -2.83 -2.91
C LYS A 43 -9.31 -2.13 -3.05
N SER A 44 -10.33 -2.59 -2.32
CA SER A 44 -11.67 -1.99 -2.37
C SER A 44 -11.65 -0.53 -1.90
N GLN A 45 -10.97 -0.25 -0.78
CA GLN A 45 -10.84 1.11 -0.25
C GLN A 45 -10.09 2.04 -1.22
N LEU A 46 -8.99 1.57 -1.80
CA LEU A 46 -8.20 2.31 -2.79
C LEU A 46 -9.01 2.57 -4.07
N ALA A 47 -9.73 1.58 -4.58
CA ALA A 47 -10.54 1.72 -5.79
C ALA A 47 -11.65 2.77 -5.64
N GLN A 48 -12.16 2.93 -4.43
CA GLN A 48 -13.19 3.92 -4.08
C GLN A 48 -12.60 5.27 -3.62
N ALA A 49 -11.29 5.37 -3.43
CA ALA A 49 -10.63 6.49 -2.76
C ALA A 49 -11.24 6.79 -1.38
N GLN A 50 -11.55 5.74 -0.62
CA GLN A 50 -12.18 5.82 0.70
C GLN A 50 -11.31 5.09 1.73
N ILE A 51 -10.11 5.64 1.97
CA ILE A 51 -9.23 5.15 3.04
C ILE A 51 -9.49 6.01 4.29
N PRO A 52 -9.91 5.42 5.42
CA PRO A 52 -10.25 6.16 6.64
C PRO A 52 -9.20 7.17 7.10
N ASN A 53 -7.91 6.82 7.06
CA ASN A 53 -6.82 7.68 7.51
C ASN A 53 -6.13 8.45 6.37
N MET A 54 -6.81 8.63 5.24
CA MET A 54 -6.24 9.35 4.10
C MET A 54 -5.97 10.81 4.45
N PRO A 55 -4.75 11.33 4.18
CA PRO A 55 -4.44 12.72 4.47
C PRO A 55 -5.30 13.66 3.63
N ALA A 56 -5.66 14.80 4.21
CA ALA A 56 -6.26 15.89 3.46
C ALA A 56 -5.28 16.33 2.35
N GLY A 57 -5.77 16.38 1.11
CA GLY A 57 -4.95 16.72 -0.06
C GLY A 57 -4.32 15.52 -0.78
N PHE A 58 -4.66 14.27 -0.42
CA PHE A 58 -4.22 13.08 -1.16
C PHE A 58 -4.47 13.26 -2.68
N PRO A 59 -3.49 12.96 -3.56
CA PRO A 59 -2.29 12.15 -3.33
C PRO A 59 -1.06 12.89 -2.80
N LEU A 60 -1.21 14.16 -2.42
CA LEU A 60 -0.21 14.90 -1.66
C LEU A 60 -0.70 15.04 -0.21
N HIS A 61 -0.26 16.07 0.51
CA HIS A 61 -0.81 16.38 1.83
C HIS A 61 -0.72 17.88 2.13
N TYR A 62 -1.68 18.40 2.89
CA TYR A 62 -1.59 19.76 3.41
C TYR A 62 -0.62 19.85 4.60
N VAL A 63 0.20 20.89 4.61
CA VAL A 63 1.11 21.23 5.72
C VAL A 63 0.85 22.67 6.14
N ALA A 64 0.96 22.95 7.44
CA ALA A 64 0.85 24.30 7.98
C ALA A 64 2.04 25.17 7.53
N ASP A 65 1.77 26.40 7.10
CA ASP A 65 2.80 27.35 6.66
C ASP A 65 3.41 28.18 7.81
N GLY A 66 2.96 27.96 9.04
CA GLY A 66 3.38 28.74 10.22
C GLY A 66 2.69 30.10 10.37
N HIS A 67 1.86 30.50 9.39
CA HIS A 67 1.10 31.77 9.38
C HIS A 67 -0.41 31.56 9.54
N GLY A 68 -0.82 30.37 9.98
CA GLY A 68 -2.23 30.02 10.16
C GLY A 68 -2.94 29.58 8.88
N SER A 69 -2.20 29.39 7.78
CA SER A 69 -2.70 28.82 6.54
C SER A 69 -2.12 27.41 6.32
N ALA A 70 -2.63 26.74 5.30
CA ALA A 70 -2.13 25.45 4.86
C ALA A 70 -1.80 25.50 3.37
N PHE A 71 -0.72 24.82 2.98
CA PHE A 71 -0.33 24.67 1.58
C PHE A 71 -0.18 23.18 1.23
N LEU A 72 -0.38 22.86 -0.04
CA LEU A 72 -0.23 21.50 -0.54
C LEU A 72 1.28 21.19 -0.69
N SER A 73 1.78 20.28 0.13
CA SER A 73 3.18 19.89 0.15
C SER A 73 3.45 18.77 -0.84
N GLU A 74 4.47 18.97 -1.68
CA GLU A 74 5.07 17.90 -2.50
C GLU A 74 6.18 17.13 -1.74
N GLY A 75 6.32 17.35 -0.43
CA GLY A 75 7.28 16.63 0.42
C GLY A 75 6.85 15.21 0.76
N PRO A 76 7.78 14.33 1.14
CA PRO A 76 7.48 12.95 1.48
C PRO A 76 6.57 12.87 2.72
N TYR A 77 5.68 11.89 2.73
CA TYR A 77 4.81 11.62 3.89
C TYR A 77 4.46 10.13 3.96
N GLU A 78 4.00 9.69 5.12
CA GLU A 78 3.44 8.36 5.30
C GLU A 78 2.24 8.40 6.24
N PHE A 79 1.31 7.47 6.05
CA PHE A 79 0.21 7.26 6.96
C PHE A 79 -0.15 5.77 7.05
N GLN A 80 -0.81 5.42 8.15
CA GLN A 80 -1.12 4.04 8.51
C GLN A 80 -2.61 3.78 8.36
N GLN A 81 -2.97 2.67 7.70
CA GLN A 81 -4.34 2.17 7.62
C GLN A 81 -4.47 0.89 8.44
N GLU A 82 -5.20 0.98 9.53
CA GLU A 82 -5.57 -0.16 10.36
C GLU A 82 -6.69 -0.99 9.69
N MET A 83 -6.54 -2.30 9.73
CA MET A 83 -7.48 -3.26 9.15
C MET A 83 -7.88 -4.27 10.21
N PRO A 84 -9.17 -4.32 10.59
CA PRO A 84 -9.68 -5.38 11.44
C PRO A 84 -9.76 -6.69 10.63
N LEU A 85 -8.97 -7.69 10.99
CA LEU A 85 -8.93 -9.00 10.31
C LEU A 85 -9.62 -10.11 11.12
N SER A 86 -9.97 -9.85 12.38
CA SER A 86 -10.65 -10.82 13.24
C SER A 86 -11.97 -11.26 12.63
N SER A 87 -12.10 -12.57 12.40
CA SER A 87 -13.30 -13.17 11.82
C SER A 87 -14.24 -13.74 12.87
N TYR A 88 -13.70 -14.28 13.98
CA TYR A 88 -14.47 -14.90 15.06
C TYR A 88 -13.63 -14.91 16.36
N GLY A 89 -14.23 -14.50 17.49
CA GLY A 89 -13.62 -14.55 18.83
C GLY A 89 -13.22 -13.19 19.43
N GLU A 90 -13.12 -13.13 20.77
CA GLU A 90 -12.93 -11.91 21.58
C GLU A 90 -11.62 -11.13 21.34
N PHE A 91 -10.71 -11.64 20.51
CA PHE A 91 -9.43 -10.97 20.23
C PHE A 91 -9.50 -10.23 18.88
N LYS A 92 -9.58 -8.90 18.96
CA LYS A 92 -9.52 -8.00 17.80
C LYS A 92 -8.09 -7.97 17.24
N HIS A 93 -7.79 -8.86 16.28
CA HIS A 93 -6.53 -8.79 15.53
C HIS A 93 -6.61 -7.65 14.51
N THR A 94 -5.84 -6.60 14.75
CA THR A 94 -5.72 -5.44 13.85
C THR A 94 -4.35 -5.49 13.20
N GLN A 95 -4.30 -5.32 11.89
CA GLN A 95 -3.05 -5.20 11.14
C GLN A 95 -2.98 -3.88 10.41
N THR A 96 -1.77 -3.41 10.16
CA THR A 96 -1.55 -2.05 9.65
C THR A 96 -0.87 -2.09 8.29
N ALA A 97 -1.52 -1.55 7.27
CA ALA A 97 -0.85 -1.18 6.02
C ALA A 97 -0.22 0.21 6.17
N VAL A 98 0.95 0.41 5.58
CA VAL A 98 1.56 1.74 5.44
C VAL A 98 1.42 2.20 4.00
N ILE A 99 0.94 3.42 3.82
CA ILE A 99 0.93 4.10 2.53
C ILE A 99 1.92 5.24 2.63
N SER A 100 2.92 5.25 1.76
CA SER A 100 3.96 6.27 1.74
C SER A 100 4.06 6.94 0.38
N PHE A 101 4.50 8.19 0.42
CA PHE A 101 4.80 9.01 -0.73
C PHE A 101 6.23 9.53 -0.61
N SER A 102 6.97 9.49 -1.72
CA SER A 102 8.29 10.12 -1.82
C SER A 102 8.40 10.95 -3.09
N ASP A 103 9.01 12.12 -2.93
CA ASP A 103 9.29 13.05 -4.01
C ASP A 103 10.53 12.61 -4.83
N PRO A 104 10.71 13.13 -6.07
CA PRO A 104 11.79 12.75 -6.97
C PRO A 104 13.21 13.08 -6.45
N PHE A 105 13.35 13.95 -5.45
CA PHE A 105 14.62 14.38 -4.88
C PHE A 105 15.01 13.59 -3.64
N SER A 106 14.05 13.01 -2.93
CA SER A 106 14.30 12.08 -1.81
C SER A 106 15.12 10.84 -2.24
N ALA A 107 15.01 10.43 -3.51
CA ALA A 107 15.72 9.26 -4.06
C ALA A 107 17.22 9.46 -4.31
N LYS A 108 17.82 10.63 -4.00
CA LYS A 108 19.25 10.93 -4.25
C LYS A 108 20.24 9.91 -3.64
N ARG A 109 19.81 9.08 -2.68
CA ARG A 109 20.64 8.06 -2.03
C ARG A 109 20.58 6.67 -2.69
N SER A 110 19.62 6.39 -3.57
CA SER A 110 19.35 5.01 -4.05
C SER A 110 19.63 4.77 -5.54
N GLY A 111 20.01 5.78 -6.32
CA GLY A 111 20.50 5.63 -7.71
C GLY A 111 19.49 5.17 -8.78
N LYS A 112 18.33 4.60 -8.39
CA LYS A 112 17.49 3.80 -9.30
C LYS A 112 16.19 4.48 -9.75
N ASP A 113 15.69 5.47 -9.01
CA ASP A 113 14.38 6.11 -9.25
C ASP A 113 14.49 7.65 -9.33
N HIS A 114 15.55 8.18 -9.95
CA HIS A 114 15.69 9.63 -10.11
C HIS A 114 14.57 10.21 -10.98
N GLY A 115 13.90 11.25 -10.48
CA GLY A 115 12.97 12.04 -11.28
C GLY A 115 11.53 11.52 -11.33
N LYS A 116 11.11 10.69 -10.38
CA LYS A 116 9.72 10.24 -10.26
C LYS A 116 9.14 10.48 -8.87
N TYR A 117 7.86 10.80 -8.84
CA TYR A 117 7.04 10.77 -7.64
C TYR A 117 6.59 9.33 -7.41
N VAL A 118 6.68 8.82 -6.18
CA VAL A 118 6.43 7.41 -5.89
C VAL A 118 5.45 7.28 -4.73
N TRP A 119 4.37 6.52 -4.95
CA TRP A 119 3.45 6.08 -3.92
C TRP A 119 3.59 4.57 -3.73
N ARG A 120 3.69 4.14 -2.47
CA ARG A 120 3.86 2.73 -2.10
C ARG A 120 2.82 2.30 -1.08
N VAL A 121 2.40 1.05 -1.19
CA VAL A 121 1.65 0.33 -0.16
C VAL A 121 2.56 -0.77 0.38
N SER A 122 2.81 -0.73 1.68
CA SER A 122 3.58 -1.74 2.39
C SER A 122 2.68 -2.54 3.32
N LEU A 123 2.67 -3.86 3.15
CA LEU A 123 1.92 -4.80 3.98
C LEU A 123 2.87 -5.62 4.84
N PRO A 124 2.45 -6.05 6.05
CA PRO A 124 3.26 -6.90 6.90
C PRO A 124 3.57 -8.25 6.21
N THR A 125 4.79 -8.76 6.37
CA THR A 125 5.09 -10.15 6.04
C THR A 125 4.65 -11.05 7.17
N PHE A 126 4.21 -12.24 6.80
CA PHE A 126 3.97 -13.33 7.74
C PHE A 126 5.12 -14.32 7.66
N GLU A 127 6.34 -13.88 7.97
CA GLU A 127 7.44 -14.83 8.16
C GLU A 127 7.41 -15.38 9.60
N PRO A 128 7.56 -16.70 9.79
CA PRO A 128 7.50 -17.32 11.13
C PRO A 128 8.61 -16.86 12.09
N THR A 129 9.64 -16.18 11.59
CA THR A 129 10.83 -15.78 12.33
C THR A 129 10.69 -14.38 12.92
N GLN A 130 10.11 -14.32 14.13
CA GLN A 130 10.29 -13.38 15.26
C GLN A 130 10.53 -11.86 15.07
N PHE A 131 10.70 -11.28 13.88
CA PHE A 131 10.87 -9.85 13.70
C PHE A 131 9.51 -9.16 13.55
N SER A 132 9.20 -8.28 14.50
CA SER A 132 7.86 -7.74 14.74
C SER A 132 7.37 -6.68 13.74
N ASP A 133 8.12 -6.34 12.70
CA ASP A 133 7.67 -5.31 11.73
C ASP A 133 8.36 -5.41 10.35
N VAL A 134 8.51 -6.63 9.81
CA VAL A 134 8.98 -6.76 8.42
C VAL A 134 7.80 -6.48 7.49
N ARG A 135 7.98 -5.55 6.54
CA ARG A 135 6.96 -5.16 5.56
C ARG A 135 7.48 -5.31 4.14
N VAL A 136 6.62 -5.71 3.22
CA VAL A 136 6.92 -5.74 1.78
C VAL A 136 6.07 -4.71 1.05
N VAL A 137 6.71 -4.03 0.09
CA VAL A 137 6.00 -3.23 -0.89
C VAL A 137 5.12 -4.15 -1.72
N SER A 138 3.81 -4.03 -1.52
CA SER A 138 2.79 -4.85 -2.18
C SER A 138 2.13 -4.14 -3.36
N ALA A 139 2.27 -2.81 -3.44
CA ALA A 139 1.87 -2.00 -4.58
C ALA A 139 2.78 -0.77 -4.70
N GLU A 140 3.05 -0.35 -5.94
CA GLU A 140 3.87 0.83 -6.24
C GLU A 140 3.34 1.54 -7.49
N VAL A 141 3.17 2.85 -7.40
CA VAL A 141 2.86 3.74 -8.52
C VAL A 141 3.96 4.79 -8.60
N GLN A 142 4.60 4.87 -9.76
CA GLN A 142 5.57 5.90 -10.11
C GLN A 142 4.95 6.86 -11.11
N VAL A 143 5.17 8.16 -10.94
CA VAL A 143 4.72 9.21 -11.86
C VAL A 143 5.92 10.05 -12.25
N ASP A 144 6.18 10.14 -13.55
CA ASP A 144 7.29 10.94 -14.06
C ASP A 144 7.10 12.43 -13.74
N MET A 145 8.19 13.13 -13.41
CA MET A 145 8.14 14.58 -13.16
C MET A 145 7.50 15.37 -14.32
N ALA A 146 7.70 14.92 -15.56
CA ALA A 146 7.10 15.56 -16.72
C ALA A 146 5.57 15.49 -16.69
N VAL A 147 5.00 14.37 -16.21
CA VAL A 147 3.55 14.23 -15.99
C VAL A 147 3.08 15.19 -14.91
N MET A 148 3.76 15.25 -13.76
CA MET A 148 3.39 16.14 -12.66
C MET A 148 3.49 17.63 -13.00
N ARG A 149 4.34 18.00 -13.96
CA ARG A 149 4.45 19.37 -14.50
C ARG A 149 3.47 19.68 -15.63
N SER A 150 2.75 18.68 -16.12
CA SER A 150 1.73 18.85 -17.18
C SER A 150 0.35 19.21 -16.60
N PRO A 151 -0.63 19.60 -17.44
CA PRO A 151 -2.00 19.79 -16.98
C PRO A 151 -2.64 18.50 -16.43
N PHE A 152 -2.14 17.31 -16.80
CA PHE A 152 -2.57 16.06 -16.17
C PHE A 152 -2.08 15.95 -14.72
N GLY A 153 -0.88 16.46 -14.44
CA GLY A 153 -0.35 16.56 -13.08
C GLY A 153 -1.26 17.38 -12.16
N GLU A 154 -1.89 18.43 -12.68
CA GLU A 154 -2.87 19.20 -11.92
C GLU A 154 -4.11 18.36 -11.59
N ARG A 155 -4.58 17.53 -12.52
CA ARG A 155 -5.65 16.56 -12.22
C ARG A 155 -5.23 15.55 -11.16
N ILE A 156 -3.98 15.08 -11.18
CA ILE A 156 -3.45 14.19 -10.14
C ILE A 156 -3.50 14.88 -8.76
N ARG A 157 -3.11 16.15 -8.67
CA ARG A 157 -3.15 16.92 -7.41
C ARG A 157 -4.57 17.09 -6.85
N GLN A 158 -5.57 17.21 -7.72
CA GLN A 158 -6.96 17.50 -7.34
C GLN A 158 -7.83 16.24 -7.17
N ASP A 159 -7.56 15.19 -7.93
CA ASP A 159 -8.37 13.96 -7.93
C ASP A 159 -7.62 12.79 -7.26
N PRO A 160 -7.93 12.47 -5.99
CA PRO A 160 -7.30 11.37 -5.27
C PRO A 160 -7.49 10.01 -5.97
N ARG A 161 -8.55 9.89 -6.77
CA ARG A 161 -8.93 8.63 -7.42
C ARG A 161 -7.93 8.19 -8.48
N ILE A 162 -7.13 9.09 -9.03
CA ILE A 162 -6.14 8.73 -10.07
C ILE A 162 -5.07 7.82 -9.47
N ILE A 163 -4.42 8.27 -8.39
CA ILE A 163 -3.38 7.50 -7.72
C ILE A 163 -3.98 6.35 -6.92
N SER A 164 -5.12 6.54 -6.26
CA SER A 164 -5.72 5.47 -5.47
C SER A 164 -6.17 4.29 -6.35
N LYS A 165 -6.77 4.54 -7.53
CA LYS A 165 -7.11 3.46 -8.49
C LYS A 165 -5.87 2.81 -9.07
N ALA A 166 -4.83 3.59 -9.38
CA ALA A 166 -3.57 3.02 -9.84
C ALA A 166 -2.95 2.10 -8.77
N LEU A 167 -2.95 2.50 -7.49
CA LEU A 167 -2.51 1.66 -6.39
C LEU A 167 -3.39 0.41 -6.23
N ALA A 168 -4.71 0.52 -6.38
CA ALA A 168 -5.61 -0.64 -6.36
C ALA A 168 -5.28 -1.64 -7.46
N THR A 169 -5.06 -1.17 -8.69
CA THR A 169 -4.63 -1.99 -9.83
C THR A 169 -3.26 -2.63 -9.55
N SER A 170 -2.29 -1.85 -9.07
CA SER A 170 -0.96 -2.35 -8.71
C SER A 170 -1.05 -3.47 -7.67
N LEU A 171 -1.89 -3.30 -6.64
CA LEU A 171 -2.11 -4.29 -5.60
C LEU A 171 -2.81 -5.57 -6.10
N GLU A 172 -3.78 -5.42 -7.01
CA GLU A 172 -4.55 -6.52 -7.59
C GLU A 172 -3.70 -7.42 -8.48
N TYR A 173 -2.87 -6.83 -9.33
CA TYR A 173 -2.11 -7.55 -10.35
C TYR A 173 -0.65 -7.79 -9.96
N GLY A 174 -0.18 -7.23 -8.84
CA GLY A 174 1.21 -7.36 -8.41
C GLY A 174 2.18 -6.70 -9.37
N LEU A 175 1.78 -5.57 -9.96
CA LEU A 175 2.58 -4.83 -10.95
C LEU A 175 3.01 -3.49 -10.38
N LYS A 176 4.23 -3.05 -10.70
CA LYS A 176 4.60 -1.64 -10.55
C LYS A 176 3.96 -0.85 -11.69
N ILE A 177 3.22 0.21 -11.38
CA ILE A 177 2.63 1.08 -12.41
C ILE A 177 3.50 2.31 -12.59
N ASN A 178 3.86 2.63 -13.83
CA ASN A 178 4.52 3.86 -14.23
C ASN A 178 3.57 4.72 -15.06
N ILE A 179 3.35 5.97 -14.66
CA ILE A 179 2.56 6.96 -15.38
C ILE A 179 3.53 7.94 -16.05
N ALA A 180 3.51 7.95 -17.38
CA ALA A 180 4.47 8.71 -18.19
C ALA A 180 3.75 9.48 -19.32
N ILE A 181 4.44 10.47 -19.89
CA ILE A 181 4.04 11.11 -21.14
C ILE A 181 4.63 10.30 -22.29
N ALA A 182 3.79 9.90 -23.23
CA ALA A 182 4.18 9.22 -24.46
C ALA A 182 5.17 10.08 -25.24
N ASP A 183 6.38 9.58 -25.47
CA ASP A 183 7.34 10.14 -26.40
C ASP A 183 7.55 9.21 -27.60
N TYR A 184 8.38 9.63 -28.55
CA TYR A 184 8.66 8.82 -29.74
C TYR A 184 9.27 7.45 -29.35
N HIS A 185 10.12 7.39 -28.33
CA HIS A 185 10.76 6.15 -27.90
C HIS A 185 9.75 5.17 -27.29
N LEU A 186 8.92 5.59 -26.35
CA LEU A 186 7.86 4.79 -25.75
C LEU A 186 6.86 4.32 -26.80
N THR A 187 6.43 5.21 -27.69
CA THR A 187 5.51 4.81 -28.76
C THR A 187 6.13 3.76 -29.69
N THR A 188 7.43 3.88 -30.03
CA THR A 188 8.13 2.86 -30.82
C THR A 188 8.30 1.53 -30.10
N HIS A 189 8.57 1.56 -28.80
CA HIS A 189 8.76 0.36 -27.98
C HIS A 189 7.50 -0.52 -27.94
N PHE A 190 6.32 0.12 -27.91
CA PHE A 190 5.03 -0.57 -27.86
C PHE A 190 4.29 -0.64 -29.21
N ARG A 191 4.98 -0.46 -30.35
CA ARG A 191 4.37 -0.46 -31.70
C ARG A 191 3.59 -1.73 -32.06
N GLY A 192 3.85 -2.85 -31.39
CA GLY A 192 3.11 -4.11 -31.58
C GLY A 192 1.72 -4.11 -30.94
N VAL A 193 1.44 -3.20 -30.01
CA VAL A 193 0.11 -2.99 -29.45
C VAL A 193 -0.59 -2.02 -30.39
N SER A 194 -1.65 -2.46 -31.08
CA SER A 194 -2.47 -1.71 -32.04
C SER A 194 -3.27 -0.56 -31.41
N CYS A 195 -2.70 0.11 -30.42
CA CYS A 195 -3.26 1.26 -29.74
C CYS A 195 -2.74 2.54 -30.41
N GLY A 196 -3.65 3.46 -30.78
CA GLY A 196 -3.36 4.73 -31.45
C GLY A 196 -2.63 5.76 -30.58
N THR A 197 -1.53 5.35 -29.95
CA THR A 197 -0.71 6.18 -29.07
C THR A 197 -0.05 7.29 -29.88
N SER A 198 -0.23 8.52 -29.43
CA SER A 198 0.38 9.71 -30.02
C SER A 198 1.34 10.35 -29.02
N SER A 199 2.38 11.01 -29.53
CA SER A 199 3.27 11.80 -28.68
C SER A 199 2.49 12.86 -27.88
N GLY A 200 2.73 12.89 -26.57
CA GLY A 200 2.04 13.73 -25.59
C GLY A 200 0.86 13.05 -24.87
N ASP A 201 0.41 11.86 -25.29
CA ASP A 201 -0.61 11.09 -24.56
C ASP A 201 -0.08 10.67 -23.18
N ILE A 202 -0.96 10.43 -22.21
CA ILE A 202 -0.57 9.86 -20.91
C ILE A 202 -0.68 8.34 -20.98
N ILE A 203 0.39 7.63 -20.66
CA ILE A 203 0.44 6.17 -20.69
C ILE A 203 0.62 5.63 -19.27
N TYR A 204 -0.18 4.62 -18.94
CA TYR A 204 -0.02 3.79 -17.75
C TYR A 204 0.66 2.49 -18.17
N ILE A 205 1.86 2.25 -17.68
CA ILE A 205 2.66 1.07 -18.00
C ILE A 205 2.75 0.21 -16.73
N GLY A 206 2.32 -1.04 -16.80
CA GLY A 206 2.53 -2.03 -15.75
C GLY A 206 3.85 -2.76 -15.98
N THR A 207 4.64 -2.96 -14.93
CA THR A 207 5.87 -3.75 -14.95
C THR A 207 5.75 -4.90 -13.95
N THR A 208 5.98 -6.14 -14.41
CA THR A 208 6.03 -7.33 -13.56
C THR A 208 7.32 -7.37 -12.74
N ASN A 209 7.42 -8.31 -11.80
CA ASN A 209 8.66 -8.55 -11.05
C ASN A 209 9.80 -9.05 -11.96
N ASP A 210 9.47 -9.71 -13.07
CA ASP A 210 10.42 -10.18 -14.08
C ASP A 210 10.90 -9.06 -15.01
N GLY A 211 10.31 -7.87 -14.90
CA GLY A 211 10.63 -6.70 -15.71
C GLY A 211 9.81 -6.57 -16.98
N ASP A 212 8.87 -7.48 -17.24
CA ASP A 212 7.98 -7.42 -18.40
C ASP A 212 7.07 -6.21 -18.31
N GLN A 213 6.94 -5.48 -19.41
CA GLN A 213 6.16 -4.26 -19.50
C GLN A 213 4.93 -4.43 -20.38
N GLN A 214 3.81 -3.88 -19.93
CA GLN A 214 2.58 -3.85 -20.71
C GLN A 214 1.85 -2.51 -20.54
N ILE A 215 1.21 -2.04 -21.60
CA ILE A 215 0.34 -0.86 -21.54
C ILE A 215 -0.98 -1.26 -20.89
N LEU A 216 -1.38 -0.50 -19.87
CA LEU A 216 -2.62 -0.67 -19.12
C LEU A 216 -3.71 0.31 -19.56
N ASN A 217 -3.31 1.56 -19.82
CA ASN A 217 -4.24 2.63 -20.17
C ASN A 217 -3.51 3.71 -20.98
N ILE A 218 -4.20 4.31 -21.94
CA ILE A 218 -3.71 5.48 -22.69
C ILE A 218 -4.79 6.54 -22.64
N LEU A 219 -4.42 7.73 -22.18
CA LEU A 219 -5.30 8.89 -22.16
C LEU A 219 -4.85 9.89 -23.22
N ASP A 220 -5.81 10.46 -23.95
CA ASP A 220 -5.51 11.47 -24.96
C ASP A 220 -4.93 12.74 -24.34
N ARG A 221 -3.99 13.38 -25.03
CA ARG A 221 -3.33 14.61 -24.51
C ARG A 221 -4.22 15.85 -24.35
N ARG A 222 -5.42 15.89 -24.96
CA ARG A 222 -6.29 17.09 -24.98
C ARG A 222 -7.30 17.08 -23.84
N GLY A 223 -7.99 15.96 -23.66
CA GLY A 223 -9.06 15.80 -22.67
C GLY A 223 -8.76 14.76 -21.58
N TYR A 224 -7.70 13.96 -21.77
CA TYR A 224 -7.36 12.81 -20.95
C TYR A 224 -8.47 11.75 -20.90
N HIS A 225 -9.18 11.59 -22.01
CA HIS A 225 -10.12 10.50 -22.25
C HIS A 225 -9.37 9.23 -22.61
N ALA A 226 -9.86 8.09 -22.14
CA ALA A 226 -9.26 6.80 -22.43
C ALA A 226 -9.37 6.49 -23.93
N LYS A 227 -8.21 6.33 -24.59
CA LYS A 227 -8.07 5.80 -25.96
C LYS A 227 -7.94 4.28 -25.96
N PHE A 228 -7.41 3.73 -24.88
CA PHE A 228 -7.12 2.33 -24.73
C PHE A 228 -7.17 1.99 -23.25
N ALA A 229 -7.78 0.87 -22.90
CA ALA A 229 -7.72 0.29 -21.57
C ALA A 229 -7.62 -1.22 -21.73
N SER A 230 -6.71 -1.84 -20.98
CA SER A 230 -6.56 -3.28 -20.93
C SER A 230 -6.61 -3.76 -19.49
N THR A 231 -7.05 -5.00 -19.32
CA THR A 231 -6.87 -5.72 -18.07
C THR A 231 -5.49 -6.38 -18.13
N PRO A 232 -4.63 -6.21 -17.12
CA PRO A 232 -3.37 -6.93 -17.04
C PRO A 232 -3.58 -8.44 -17.23
N SER A 233 -2.78 -9.07 -18.10
CA SER A 233 -2.72 -10.53 -18.12
C SER A 233 -2.08 -10.98 -16.82
N ARG A 234 -2.79 -11.76 -16.01
CA ARG A 234 -2.19 -12.41 -14.83
C ARG A 234 -1.17 -13.42 -15.34
N SER A 235 0.12 -13.18 -15.10
CA SER A 235 1.06 -14.29 -15.06
C SER A 235 0.62 -15.17 -13.89
N CYS A 236 0.08 -16.35 -14.20
CA CYS A 236 -0.09 -17.37 -13.16
C CYS A 236 1.32 -17.72 -12.65
N PRO A 237 1.61 -17.58 -11.35
CA PRO A 237 2.84 -18.10 -10.78
C PRO A 237 2.88 -19.63 -10.84
#